data_AF-A0A329RMN7-F1
#
_entry.id   AF-A0A329RMN7-F1
#
_cell.length_a   1.000
_cell.length_b   1.000
_cell.length_c   1.000
_cell.angle_alpha   90.00
_cell.angle_beta   90.00
_cell.angle_gamma   90.00
#
_symmetry.space_group_name_H-M   'P 1'
#
loop_
_entity.id
_entity.type
_entity.pdbx_description
1 polymer ?
#
loop_
_entity_poly.entity_id
_entity_poly.type
_entity_poly.pdbx_seq_one_letter_code
_entity_poly.pdbx_strand_id
1 'polypeptide(L)'
;MPFSTLSQRPLCTGVVTLLEDTHVVNSVTIKLQDEDVTLADVRVLSDSVMQRYPSMKPKLSSTATTVHSPTFESAVVKVINVELLSANERKAVRRFEITIATSAAGTKRAVLATSSSV
;
A
#
# COMPACT_ATOMS: atom_id res chain seq x y z
N MET A 1 39.23 -17.39 39.40
CA MET A 1 39.68 -17.45 37.99
C MET A 1 38.79 -16.52 37.18
N PRO A 2 39.29 -15.37 36.69
CA PRO A 2 38.46 -14.40 35.99
C PRO A 2 38.18 -14.90 34.57
N PHE A 3 36.90 -15.08 34.24
CA PHE A 3 36.41 -15.19 32.85
C PHE A 3 36.49 -13.81 32.22
N SER A 4 37.70 -13.36 31.92
CA SER A 4 37.92 -12.12 31.18
C SER A 4 38.54 -12.48 29.84
N THR A 5 37.87 -12.00 28.79
CA THR A 5 38.48 -11.62 27.50
C THR A 5 39.06 -12.76 26.65
N LEU A 6 38.20 -13.66 26.17
CA LEU A 6 38.46 -14.36 24.92
C LEU A 6 37.34 -14.07 23.92
N SER A 7 37.57 -13.04 23.09
CA SER A 7 37.24 -13.11 21.67
C SER A 7 35.86 -13.69 21.34
N GLN A 8 34.79 -12.92 21.60
CA GLN A 8 33.53 -13.14 20.86
C GLN A 8 33.82 -12.84 19.40
N ARG A 9 33.92 -13.93 18.64
CA ARG A 9 34.35 -14.00 17.24
C ARG A 9 33.45 -13.10 16.37
N PRO A 10 33.97 -12.47 15.30
CA PRO A 10 33.17 -11.66 14.37
C PRO A 10 31.96 -12.42 13.79
N LEU A 11 32.03 -13.74 13.77
CA LEU A 11 30.94 -14.65 13.40
C LEU A 11 29.72 -14.55 14.35
N CYS A 12 29.93 -14.43 15.66
CA CYS A 12 28.83 -14.33 16.63
C CYS A 12 28.11 -12.99 16.46
N THR A 13 28.84 -11.90 16.25
CA THR A 13 28.25 -10.58 16.00
C THR A 13 27.48 -10.56 14.68
N GLY A 14 28.04 -11.11 13.60
CA GLY A 14 27.37 -11.13 12.29
C GLY A 14 26.08 -11.97 12.27
N VAL A 15 26.03 -13.07 13.02
CA VAL A 15 24.80 -13.87 13.16
C VAL A 15 23.74 -13.12 13.96
N VAL A 16 24.13 -12.41 15.02
CA VAL A 16 23.20 -11.59 15.82
C VAL A 16 22.62 -10.45 14.98
N THR A 17 23.43 -9.72 14.22
CA THR A 17 22.93 -8.64 13.35
C THR A 17 21.99 -9.17 12.26
N LEU A 18 22.31 -10.32 11.65
CA LEU A 18 21.44 -10.93 10.65
C LEU A 18 20.10 -11.37 11.27
N LEU A 19 20.12 -11.86 12.51
CA LEU A 19 18.92 -12.25 13.23
C LEU A 19 18.02 -11.05 13.50
N GLU A 20 18.61 -9.93 13.94
CA GLU A 20 17.90 -8.66 14.14
C GLU A 20 17.27 -8.16 12.84
N ASP A 21 18.02 -8.17 11.74
CA ASP A 21 17.51 -7.73 10.43
C ASP A 21 16.37 -8.63 9.93
N THR A 22 16.50 -9.94 10.13
CA THR A 22 15.44 -10.92 9.80
C THR A 22 14.19 -10.67 10.65
N HIS A 23 14.35 -10.36 11.93
CA HIS A 23 13.22 -10.04 12.81
C HIS A 23 12.48 -8.78 12.34
N VAL A 24 13.20 -7.75 11.86
CA VAL A 24 12.60 -6.54 11.30
C VAL A 24 11.79 -6.83 10.03
N VAL A 25 12.33 -7.63 9.10
CA VAL A 25 11.59 -7.97 7.87
C VAL A 25 10.38 -8.86 8.18
N ASN A 26 10.52 -9.77 9.16
CA ASN A 26 9.42 -10.61 9.63
C ASN A 26 8.30 -9.78 10.25
N SER A 27 8.61 -8.81 11.11
CA SER A 27 7.57 -7.97 11.75
C SER A 27 6.79 -7.15 10.72
N VAL A 28 7.47 -6.60 9.71
CA VAL A 28 6.81 -5.91 8.59
C VAL A 28 5.90 -6.87 7.82
N THR A 29 6.37 -8.10 7.55
CA THR A 29 5.58 -9.10 6.80
C THR A 29 4.33 -9.52 7.58
N ILE A 30 4.44 -9.71 8.89
CA ILE A 30 3.28 -9.98 9.76
C ILE A 30 2.29 -8.83 9.67
N LYS A 31 2.75 -7.57 9.71
CA LYS A 31 1.83 -6.42 9.62
C LYS A 31 1.18 -6.29 8.24
N LEU A 32 1.85 -6.70 7.17
CA LEU A 32 1.29 -6.72 5.81
C LEU A 32 0.25 -7.82 5.60
N GLN A 33 0.19 -8.83 6.47
CA GLN A 33 -0.80 -9.90 6.44
C GLN A 33 -2.05 -9.59 7.26
N ASP A 34 -2.11 -8.41 7.88
CA ASP A 34 -3.25 -7.93 8.64
C ASP A 34 -4.40 -7.53 7.69
N GLU A 35 -5.64 -7.78 8.08
CA GLU A 35 -6.82 -7.50 7.24
C GLU A 35 -7.10 -5.99 7.12
N ASP A 36 -6.68 -5.23 8.14
CA ASP A 36 -6.92 -3.78 8.22
C ASP A 36 -5.79 -2.95 7.57
N VAL A 37 -4.82 -3.57 6.89
CA VAL A 37 -3.71 -2.84 6.27
C VAL A 37 -4.16 -2.11 5.01
N THR A 38 -4.02 -0.78 5.00
CA THR A 38 -4.36 0.02 3.82
C THR A 38 -3.20 0.08 2.84
N LEU A 39 -3.45 0.43 1.58
CA LEU A 39 -2.37 0.61 0.60
C LEU A 39 -1.39 1.74 1.03
N ALA A 40 -1.86 2.74 1.78
CA ALA A 40 -1.01 3.77 2.35
C ALA A 40 -0.06 3.19 3.41
N ASP A 41 -0.54 2.30 4.29
CA ASP A 41 0.30 1.62 5.28
C ASP A 41 1.36 0.73 4.60
N VAL A 42 0.97 -0.02 3.58
CA VAL A 42 1.90 -0.83 2.77
C VAL A 42 3.02 0.03 2.19
N ARG A 43 2.68 1.24 1.73
CA ARG A 43 3.67 2.18 1.17
C ARG A 43 4.62 2.70 2.24
N VAL A 44 4.10 3.11 3.40
CA VAL A 44 4.91 3.57 4.54
C VAL A 44 5.86 2.47 5.03
N LEU A 45 5.37 1.24 5.17
CA LEU A 45 6.17 0.09 5.56
C LEU A 45 7.27 -0.20 4.54
N SER A 46 6.93 -0.20 3.25
CA SER A 46 7.90 -0.42 2.17
C SER A 46 8.98 0.66 2.13
N ASP A 47 8.61 1.93 2.28
CA ASP A 47 9.56 3.05 2.30
C ASP A 47 10.47 3.01 3.54
N SER A 48 9.95 2.58 4.69
CA SER A 48 10.74 2.35 5.91
C SER A 48 11.76 1.22 5.73
N VAL A 49 11.35 0.11 5.10
CA VAL A 49 12.25 -1.00 4.76
C VAL A 49 13.33 -0.55 3.77
N MET A 50 12.98 0.26 2.77
CA MET A 50 13.95 0.82 1.82
C MET A 50 14.95 1.77 2.48
N GLN A 51 14.51 2.57 3.45
CA GLN A 51 15.38 3.47 4.19
C GLN A 51 16.41 2.69 5.02
N ARG A 52 15.99 1.59 5.65
CA ARG A 52 16.86 0.72 6.44
C ARG A 52 17.74 -0.19 5.57
N TYR A 53 17.22 -0.69 4.46
CA TYR A 53 17.90 -1.60 3.55
C TYR A 53 17.87 -1.05 2.11
N PRO A 54 18.78 -0.13 1.76
CA PRO A 54 18.80 0.49 0.43
C PRO A 54 18.89 -0.50 -0.73
N SER A 55 19.46 -1.69 -0.50
CA SER A 55 19.54 -2.79 -1.46
C SER A 55 18.17 -3.32 -1.91
N MET A 56 17.11 -3.09 -1.14
CA MET A 56 15.74 -3.51 -1.46
C MET A 56 14.98 -2.52 -2.36
N LYS A 57 15.53 -1.32 -2.57
CA LYS A 57 14.93 -0.28 -3.42
C LYS A 57 14.49 -0.76 -4.81
N PRO A 58 15.24 -1.60 -5.54
CA PRO A 58 14.81 -2.11 -6.84
C PRO A 58 13.52 -2.94 -6.81
N LYS A 59 13.14 -3.48 -5.64
CA LYS A 59 11.95 -4.31 -5.47
C LYS A 59 10.77 -3.59 -4.83
N LEU A 60 11.04 -2.60 -3.97
CA LEU A 60 10.03 -1.94 -3.13
C LEU A 60 9.72 -0.50 -3.54
N SER A 61 10.50 0.09 -4.46
CA SER A 61 10.23 1.44 -4.99
C SER A 61 8.85 1.50 -5.64
N SER A 62 8.19 2.66 -5.60
CA SER A 62 6.95 2.92 -6.34
C SER A 62 7.10 2.77 -7.85
N THR A 63 8.34 2.75 -8.33
CA THR A 63 8.74 2.54 -9.73
C THR A 63 9.38 1.17 -9.97
N ALA A 64 9.36 0.28 -8.98
CA ALA A 64 9.91 -1.07 -9.12
C ALA A 64 9.11 -1.86 -10.18
N THR A 65 9.77 -2.78 -10.88
CA THR A 65 9.14 -3.62 -11.91
C THR A 65 8.04 -4.53 -11.36
N THR A 66 8.02 -4.77 -10.05
CA THR A 66 6.97 -5.52 -9.36
C THR A 66 5.66 -4.72 -9.23
N VAL A 67 5.72 -3.39 -9.30
CA VAL A 67 4.54 -2.51 -9.24
C VAL A 67 3.80 -2.62 -10.56
N HIS A 68 2.57 -3.11 -10.52
CA HIS A 68 1.81 -3.41 -11.74
C HIS A 68 1.27 -2.14 -12.41
N SER A 69 0.78 -1.18 -11.60
CA SER A 69 0.26 0.07 -12.12
C SER A 69 0.68 1.25 -11.24
N PRO A 70 1.90 1.79 -11.44
CA PRO A 70 2.46 2.84 -10.58
C PRO A 70 1.56 4.07 -10.40
N THR A 71 0.92 4.53 -11.50
CA THR A 71 0.03 5.70 -11.45
C THR A 71 -1.26 5.42 -10.69
N PHE A 72 -1.82 4.22 -10.81
CA PHE A 72 -3.02 3.83 -10.07
C PHE A 72 -2.72 3.63 -8.59
N GLU A 73 -1.66 2.90 -8.27
CA GLU A 73 -1.26 2.63 -6.88
C GLU A 73 -0.91 3.94 -6.14
N SER A 74 -0.18 4.85 -6.79
CA SER A 74 0.06 6.22 -6.27
C SER A 74 -1.25 6.99 -6.04
N ALA A 75 -2.19 6.92 -6.99
CA ALA A 75 -3.47 7.60 -6.85
C ALA A 75 -4.28 7.06 -5.66
N VAL A 76 -4.29 5.74 -5.44
CA VAL A 76 -4.99 5.13 -4.29
C VAL A 76 -4.37 5.55 -2.96
N VAL A 77 -3.03 5.56 -2.85
CA VAL A 77 -2.34 6.07 -1.64
C VAL A 77 -2.73 7.52 -1.37
N LYS A 78 -2.75 8.36 -2.40
CA LYS A 78 -3.17 9.77 -2.27
C LYS A 78 -4.64 9.93 -1.87
N VAL A 79 -5.54 9.09 -2.40
CA VAL A 79 -6.96 9.11 -2.00
C VAL A 79 -7.10 8.78 -0.51
N ILE A 80 -6.37 7.76 -0.02
CA ILE A 80 -6.39 7.37 1.40
C ILE A 80 -5.87 8.50 2.29
N ASN A 81 -4.78 9.17 1.87
CA ASN A 81 -4.18 10.28 2.60
C ASN A 81 -4.91 11.63 2.41
N VAL A 82 -5.99 11.68 1.62
CA VAL A 82 -6.74 12.90 1.30
C VAL A 82 -5.84 13.96 0.61
N GLU A 83 -4.98 13.51 -0.30
CA GLU A 83 -4.06 14.34 -1.07
C GLU A 83 -4.61 14.72 -2.46
N LEU A 84 -4.03 15.76 -3.05
CA LEU A 84 -4.40 16.25 -4.38
C LEU A 84 -3.94 15.27 -5.49
N LEU A 85 -4.91 14.85 -6.31
CA LEU A 85 -4.68 13.99 -7.47
C LEU A 85 -4.36 14.80 -8.72
N SER A 86 -3.33 14.37 -9.44
CA SER A 86 -3.06 14.82 -10.81
C SER A 86 -4.13 14.34 -11.79
N ALA A 87 -4.15 14.89 -13.01
CA ALA A 87 -5.10 14.50 -14.04
C ALA A 87 -4.97 13.00 -14.41
N ASN A 88 -3.73 12.49 -14.48
CA ASN A 88 -3.44 11.08 -14.79
C ASN A 88 -3.91 10.15 -13.67
N GLU A 89 -3.66 10.54 -12.42
CA GLU A 89 -4.09 9.79 -11.24
C GLU A 89 -5.62 9.74 -11.13
N ARG A 90 -6.31 10.88 -11.31
CA ARG A 90 -7.78 10.92 -11.34
C ARG A 90 -8.35 10.02 -12.43
N LYS A 91 -7.75 10.05 -13.63
CA LYS A 91 -8.14 9.15 -14.73
C LYS A 91 -7.94 7.67 -14.36
N ALA A 92 -6.89 7.34 -13.62
CA ALA A 92 -6.56 5.96 -13.23
C ALA A 92 -7.56 5.39 -12.19
N VAL A 93 -8.05 6.21 -11.26
CA VAL A 93 -9.02 5.77 -10.22
C VAL A 93 -10.48 5.94 -10.62
N ARG A 94 -10.77 6.65 -11.71
CA ARG A 94 -12.13 6.99 -12.17
C ARG A 94 -13.11 5.80 -12.18
N ARG A 95 -12.65 4.60 -12.54
CA ARG A 95 -13.50 3.39 -12.60
C ARG A 95 -14.01 2.91 -11.23
N PHE A 96 -13.41 3.41 -10.15
CA PHE A 96 -13.75 3.06 -8.76
C PHE A 96 -14.55 4.17 -8.05
N GLU A 97 -14.90 5.25 -8.75
CA GLU A 97 -15.75 6.30 -8.19
C GLU A 97 -17.15 5.75 -7.91
N ILE A 98 -17.53 5.67 -6.64
CA ILE A 98 -18.90 5.34 -6.24
C ILE A 98 -19.67 6.66 -6.14
N THR A 99 -20.69 6.82 -6.99
CA THR A 99 -21.66 7.90 -6.80
C THR A 99 -22.62 7.47 -5.70
N ILE A 100 -22.41 7.98 -4.48
CA ILE A 100 -23.42 7.86 -3.43
C ILE A 100 -24.55 8.80 -3.85
N ALA A 101 -25.55 8.26 -4.53
CA ALA A 101 -26.82 8.94 -4.71
C ALA A 101 -27.42 9.11 -3.32
N THR A 102 -27.28 10.30 -2.73
CA THR A 102 -28.13 10.73 -1.62
C THR A 102 -29.55 10.74 -2.18
N SER A 103 -30.25 9.61 -2.01
CA SER A 103 -31.64 9.45 -2.36
C SER A 103 -32.47 10.31 -1.41
N ALA A 104 -32.57 11.60 -1.71
CA ALA A 104 -33.73 12.40 -1.37
C ALA A 104 -34.84 12.07 -2.39
N ALA A 105 -35.33 10.83 -2.36
CA ALA A 105 -36.42 10.38 -3.20
C ALA A 105 -37.76 10.90 -2.65
N GLY A 106 -38.12 12.11 -3.07
CA GLY A 106 -39.51 12.49 -3.23
C GLY A 106 -40.05 11.90 -4.54
N THR A 107 -40.98 10.95 -4.43
CA THR A 107 -42.02 10.53 -5.38
C THR A 107 -42.22 11.53 -6.52
N LYS A 108 -42.26 11.17 -7.82
CA LYS A 108 -43.44 10.59 -8.51
C LYS A 108 -43.04 9.77 -9.73
N ARG A 109 -43.61 8.56 -9.84
CA ARG A 109 -43.59 7.73 -11.05
C ARG A 109 -44.61 8.30 -12.03
N ALA A 110 -44.21 8.65 -13.25
CA ALA A 110 -45.12 8.88 -14.37
C ALA A 110 -45.18 7.62 -15.23
N VAL A 111 -46.41 7.14 -15.43
CA VAL A 111 -46.79 5.92 -16.14
C VAL A 111 -47.10 6.27 -17.60
N LEU A 112 -46.50 5.50 -18.52
CA LEU A 112 -47.00 4.99 -19.81
C LEU A 112 -47.62 5.95 -20.84
N ALA A 113 -47.05 5.95 -22.05
CA ALA A 113 -47.81 5.80 -23.30
C ALA A 113 -46.86 5.43 -24.47
N THR A 114 -46.87 4.16 -24.88
CA THR A 114 -46.41 3.76 -26.22
C THR A 114 -47.64 3.65 -27.11
N SER A 115 -47.77 4.51 -28.12
CA SER A 115 -48.78 4.38 -29.17
C SER A 115 -48.12 3.91 -30.46
N SER A 116 -48.45 2.69 -30.87
CA SER A 116 -48.31 2.17 -32.24
C SER A 116 -49.23 2.95 -33.19
N SER A 117 -48.83 3.11 -34.46
CA SER A 117 -49.79 3.33 -35.54
C SER A 117 -49.26 2.85 -36.89
N VAL A 118 -50.01 1.88 -37.43
CA VAL A 118 -50.28 1.44 -38.82
C VAL A 118 -49.12 1.21 -39.79
#